data_AF-J3ERI4-F1
#
_entry.id   AF-J3ERI4-F1
#
_cell.length_a   1.000
_cell.length_b   1.000
_cell.length_c   1.000
_cell.angle_alpha   90.00
_cell.angle_beta   90.00
_cell.angle_gamma   90.00
#
_symmetry.space_group_name_H-M   'P 1'
#
loop_
_entity.id
_entity.type
_entity.pdbx_description
1 polymer ?
#
loop_
_entity_poly.entity_id
_entity_poly.type
_entity_poly.pdbx_seq_one_letter_code
_entity_poly.pdbx_strand_id
1 'polypeptide(L)'
;MEDLYTNQNISPYMKAVFQTFKKNLVVVLNASESDYTNGPVEGMNRMIKQIQRTAFGFRNYHHMISRIKLRQMRTKPMKKTELKVA
;
A
#
# COMPACT_ATOMS: atom_id res chain seq x y z
N MET A 1 2.80 19.05 23.41
CA MET A 1 3.53 18.09 22.56
C MET A 1 4.97 17.88 23.07
N GLU A 2 5.63 18.91 23.62
CA GLU A 2 6.99 18.81 24.20
C GLU A 2 7.09 17.86 25.41
N ASP A 3 6.07 17.77 26.26
CA ASP A 3 6.06 16.88 27.44
C ASP A 3 6.12 15.37 27.13
N LEU A 4 5.76 14.96 25.92
CA LEU A 4 5.89 13.56 25.50
C LEU A 4 7.35 13.18 25.16
N TYR A 5 8.24 14.15 24.94
CA TYR A 5 9.63 13.91 24.54
C TYR A 5 10.62 13.98 25.71
N THR A 6 10.24 14.64 26.81
CA THR A 6 11.06 14.85 28.01
C THR A 6 10.99 13.70 29.01
N ASN A 7 10.04 12.78 28.84
CA ASN A 7 9.90 11.62 29.73
C ASN A 7 11.09 10.65 29.59
N GLN A 8 11.94 10.60 30.62
CA GLN A 8 13.12 9.73 30.70
C GLN A 8 12.78 8.22 30.64
N ASN A 9 11.51 7.85 30.83
CA ASN A 9 11.04 6.46 30.86
C ASN A 9 10.56 5.90 29.51
N ILE A 10 10.76 6.62 28.40
CA ILE A 10 10.33 6.14 27.08
C ILE A 10 11.42 5.27 26.43
N SER A 11 11.02 4.11 25.91
CA SER A 11 11.94 3.18 25.24
C SER A 11 12.62 3.82 24.02
N PRO A 12 13.85 3.41 23.68
CA PRO A 12 14.55 3.93 22.50
C PRO A 12 13.74 3.77 21.20
N TYR A 13 13.03 2.65 21.05
CA TYR A 13 12.16 2.40 19.89
C TYR A 13 11.03 3.42 19.79
N MET A 14 10.38 3.72 20.91
CA MET A 14 9.27 4.67 20.92
C MET A 14 9.76 6.10 20.67
N LYS A 15 10.96 6.47 21.14
CA LYS A 15 11.60 7.74 20.78
C LYS A 15 11.80 7.86 19.27
N ALA A 16 12.28 6.81 18.59
CA ALA A 16 12.46 6.81 17.14
C ALA A 16 11.13 6.96 16.38
N VAL A 17 10.06 6.30 16.87
CA VAL A 17 8.71 6.45 16.32
C VAL A 17 8.25 7.92 16.43
N PHE A 18 8.38 8.54 17.60
CA PHE A 18 8.00 9.95 17.77
C PHE A 18 8.81 10.90 16.90
N GLN A 19 10.13 10.69 16.77
CA GLN A 19 10.97 11.46 15.87
C GLN A 19 10.50 11.36 14.41
N THR A 20 10.10 10.15 13.98
CA THR A 20 9.55 9.91 12.64
C THR A 20 8.22 10.62 12.44
N PHE A 21 7.32 10.56 13.43
CA PHE A 21 6.05 11.29 13.39
C PHE A 21 6.26 12.80 13.32
N LYS A 22 7.16 13.36 14.14
CA LYS A 22 7.49 14.79 14.12
C LYS A 22 8.02 15.22 12.76
N LYS A 23 8.92 14.43 12.15
CA LYS A 23 9.47 14.69 10.82
C LYS A 23 8.40 14.69 9.72
N ASN A 24 7.36 13.86 9.87
CA ASN A 24 6.31 13.67 8.86
C ASN A 24 4.96 14.28 9.26
N LEU A 25 4.93 15.19 10.25
CA LEU A 25 3.69 15.67 10.86
C LEU A 25 2.73 16.27 9.83
N VAL A 26 3.24 17.09 8.90
CA VAL A 26 2.45 17.70 7.83
C VAL A 26 1.78 16.64 6.95
N VAL A 27 2.51 15.58 6.59
CA VAL A 27 1.97 14.49 5.77
C VAL A 27 0.88 13.73 6.50
N VAL A 28 1.07 13.49 7.81
CA VAL A 28 0.08 12.79 8.65
C VAL A 28 -1.20 13.62 8.79
N LEU A 29 -1.08 14.93 9.01
CA LEU A 29 -2.24 15.83 9.08
C LEU A 29 -2.98 15.87 7.75
N ASN A 30 -2.27 16.08 6.63
CA ASN A 30 -2.88 16.07 5.31
C ASN A 30 -3.55 14.72 4.98
N ALA A 31 -2.97 13.60 5.42
CA ALA A 31 -3.56 12.28 5.24
C ALA A 31 -4.82 12.08 6.09
N SER A 32 -4.91 12.72 7.25
CA SER A 32 -6.09 12.64 8.12
C SER A 32 -7.31 13.42 7.59
N GLU A 33 -7.07 14.44 6.78
CA GLU A 33 -8.10 15.26 6.13
C GLU A 33 -8.45 14.77 4.71
N SER A 34 -7.67 13.82 4.19
CA SER A 34 -7.80 13.30 2.84
C SER A 34 -8.80 12.15 2.76
N ASP A 35 -9.68 12.17 1.75
CA ASP A 35 -10.58 11.06 1.43
C ASP A 35 -9.84 9.84 0.82
N TYR A 36 -8.59 10.03 0.38
CA TYR A 36 -7.79 8.95 -0.19
C TYR A 36 -7.28 7.99 0.88
N THR A 37 -7.45 6.69 0.63
CA THR A 37 -6.96 5.62 1.50
C THR A 37 -5.79 4.87 0.87
N ASN A 38 -4.91 4.29 1.69
CA ASN A 38 -3.86 3.40 1.23
C ASN A 38 -4.37 2.00 0.82
N GLY A 39 -5.67 1.74 0.97
CA GLY A 39 -6.29 0.42 0.75
C GLY A 39 -6.00 -0.19 -0.62
N PRO A 40 -6.15 0.53 -1.75
CA PRO A 40 -5.84 0.00 -3.07
C PRO A 40 -4.37 -0.41 -3.23
N VAL A 41 -3.44 0.40 -2.71
CA VAL A 41 -1.99 0.14 -2.77
C VAL A 41 -1.64 -1.07 -1.91
N GLU A 42 -2.16 -1.13 -0.68
CA GLU A 42 -1.96 -2.28 0.21
C GLU A 42 -2.56 -3.57 -0.34
N GLY A 43 -3.74 -3.47 -0.96
CA GLY A 43 -4.39 -4.57 -1.67
C GLY A 43 -3.51 -5.11 -2.81
N MET A 44 -2.92 -4.22 -3.60
CA MET A 44 -1.98 -4.60 -4.66
C MET A 44 -0.72 -5.26 -4.09
N ASN A 45 -0.14 -4.71 -3.02
CA ASN A 45 1.02 -5.29 -2.35
C ASN A 45 0.72 -6.70 -1.80
N ARG A 46 -0.45 -6.91 -1.19
CA ARG A 46 -0.90 -8.23 -0.72
C ARG A 46 -1.05 -9.23 -1.87
N MET A 47 -1.65 -8.81 -2.98
CA MET A 47 -1.80 -9.63 -4.18
C MET A 47 -0.44 -10.06 -4.74
N ILE A 48 0.51 -9.13 -4.87
CA ILE A 48 1.86 -9.42 -5.37
C ILE A 48 2.58 -10.40 -4.44
N LYS A 49 2.54 -10.17 -3.12
CA LYS A 49 3.11 -11.08 -2.12
C LYS A 49 2.49 -12.49 -2.19
N GLN A 50 1.19 -12.59 -2.46
CA GLN A 50 0.52 -13.88 -2.66
C GLN A 50 1.01 -14.61 -3.91
N ILE A 51 1.19 -13.90 -5.01
CA ILE A 51 1.74 -14.45 -6.26
C ILE A 51 3.15 -14.99 -5.99
N GLN A 52 4.00 -14.23 -5.30
CA GLN A 52 5.37 -14.65 -4.97
C GLN A 52 5.40 -15.93 -4.14
N ARG A 53 4.55 -16.02 -3.10
CA ARG A 53 4.45 -17.21 -2.23
C ARG A 53 3.95 -18.46 -2.95
N THR A 54 3.11 -18.31 -3.98
CA THR A 54 2.52 -19.43 -4.73
C THR A 54 3.31 -19.80 -5.99
N ALA A 55 4.17 -18.92 -6.49
CA ALA A 55 4.87 -19.07 -7.77
C ALA A 55 6.28 -19.69 -7.68
N PHE A 56 6.67 -20.26 -6.55
CA PHE A 56 8.07 -20.69 -6.29
C PHE A 56 9.10 -19.54 -6.49
N GLY A 57 8.68 -18.29 -6.26
CA GLY A 57 9.56 -17.12 -6.27
C GLY A 57 9.74 -16.42 -7.62
N PHE A 58 10.89 -15.76 -7.79
CA PHE A 58 11.18 -14.77 -8.84
C PHE A 58 12.15 -15.26 -9.91
N ARG A 59 12.31 -16.58 -10.07
CA ARG A 59 13.31 -17.16 -10.99
C ARG A 59 13.22 -16.60 -12.42
N ASN A 60 12.05 -16.12 -12.82
CA ASN A 60 11.85 -15.39 -14.06
C ASN A 60 10.99 -14.13 -13.83
N TYR A 61 11.56 -12.96 -14.10
CA TYR A 61 10.89 -11.66 -13.95
C TYR A 61 9.67 -11.53 -14.87
N HIS A 62 9.79 -11.90 -16.15
CA HIS A 62 8.69 -11.82 -17.10
C HIS A 62 7.49 -12.67 -16.67
N HIS A 63 7.72 -13.86 -16.13
CA HIS A 63 6.64 -14.70 -15.60
C HIS A 63 5.93 -14.05 -14.41
N MET A 64 6.66 -13.39 -13.51
CA MET A 64 6.04 -12.66 -12.41
C MET A 64 5.16 -11.51 -12.93
N ILE A 65 5.68 -10.69 -13.85
CA ILE A 65 4.92 -9.57 -14.42
C ILE A 65 3.67 -10.07 -15.15
N SER A 66 3.79 -11.15 -15.92
CA SER A 66 2.64 -11.77 -16.58
C SER A 66 1.57 -12.23 -15.58
N ARG A 67 1.95 -12.86 -14.47
CA ARG A 67 1.01 -13.27 -13.42
C ARG A 67 0.31 -12.09 -12.75
N ILE A 68 1.04 -11.00 -12.47
CA ILE A 68 0.47 -9.77 -11.89
C ILE A 68 -0.55 -9.16 -12.86
N LYS A 69 -0.18 -9.01 -14.14
CA LYS A 69 -1.07 -8.48 -15.18
C LYS A 69 -2.34 -9.33 -15.33
N LEU A 70 -2.20 -10.65 -15.39
CA LEU A 70 -3.34 -11.57 -15.47
C LEU A 70 -4.29 -11.41 -14.27
N ARG A 71 -3.74 -11.29 -13.05
CA ARG A 71 -4.56 -11.12 -11.84
C ARG A 71 -5.31 -9.79 -11.82
N GLN A 72 -4.67 -8.70 -12.26
CA GLN A 72 -5.28 -7.37 -12.38
C GLN A 72 -6.33 -7.28 -13.49
N MET A 73 -6.13 -7.99 -14.61
CA MET A 73 -7.09 -8.05 -15.71
C MET A 73 -8.35 -8.80 -15.30
N ARG A 74 -8.23 -9.88 -14.50
CA ARG A 74 -9.38 -10.67 -14.02
C ARG A 74 -10.31 -9.90 -13.06
N THR A 75 -9.84 -8.82 -12.46
CA THR A 75 -10.61 -7.98 -11.53
C THR A 75 -11.32 -6.80 -12.20
N LYS A 76 -11.06 -6.52 -13.48
CA LYS A 76 -11.85 -5.54 -14.23
C LYS A 76 -13.13 -6.24 -14.71
N PRO A 77 -14.35 -5.80 -14.30
CA PRO A 77 -15.55 -6.29 -14.95
C PRO A 77 -15.44 -5.96 -16.45
N MET A 78 -15.77 -6.91 -17.32
CA MET A 78 -16.00 -6.59 -18.72
C MET A 78 -17.06 -5.48 -18.76
N LYS A 79 -16.68 -4.27 -19.17
CA LYS A 79 -17.68 -3.29 -19.57
C LYS A 79 -18.42 -3.91 -20.74
N LYS A 80 -19.71 -4.24 -20.59
CA LYS A 80 -20.57 -4.50 -21.74
C LYS A 80 -20.58 -3.20 -22.54
N THR A 81 -19.82 -3.14 -23.62
CA THR A 81 -19.99 -2.09 -24.61
C THR A 81 -21.34 -2.36 -25.26
N GLU A 82 -22.36 -1.61 -24.88
CA GLU A 82 -23.62 -1.60 -25.60
C GLU A 82 -23.31 -1.16 -27.03
N LEU A 83 -23.48 -2.07 -27.99
CA LEU A 83 -23.51 -1.72 -29.41
C LEU A 83 -24.64 -0.71 -29.59
N LYS A 84 -24.28 0.55 -29.83
CA LYS A 84 -25.23 1.51 -30.39
C LYS A 84 -25.54 1.03 -31.80
N VAL A 85 -26.63 0.28 -31.94
CA VAL A 85 -27.23 -0.01 -33.23
C VAL A 85 -27.67 1.33 -33.81
N ALA A 86 -27.07 1.70 -34.93
CA ALA A 86 -27.43 2.87 -35.72
C ALA A 86 -28.75 2.62 -36.47
#